data_AF-A0A8J4R7Z5-F1
#
_entry.id   AF-A0A8J4R7Z5-F1
#
_cell.length_a   1.000
_cell.length_b   1.000
_cell.length_c   1.000
_cell.angle_alpha   90.00
_cell.angle_beta   90.00
_cell.angle_gamma   90.00
#
_symmetry.space_group_name_H-M   'P 1'
#
loop_
_entity.id
_entity.type
_entity.pdbx_description
1 polymer ?
#
loop_
_entity_poly.entity_id
_entity_poly.type
_entity_poly.pdbx_seq_one_letter_code
_entity_poly.pdbx_strand_id
1 'polypeptide(L)'
;MVEFHREIDPISNSEDEAEDISYDELKKRMWKDRMRLQKFKEKLNGEPESLAKQEDASRRKKMPRAQDAILKYMVNIMEVCKAQGFVYGIVPEKGKPVTGSSNSLRHWWKEKVRFDQDAPLAIADFLPVLDRGSHELDPSSYMHMLYDLQDITLGSLLSALMQHCIPPQRKFPLKMGLPPPWWPSGEELWWGQQGISQEHGPPPYRKPHDLKKSWKVTVLAAVIKHVS
;
A
#
# COMPACT_ATOMS: atom_id res chain seq x y z
N MET A 1 31.45 -75.67 25.51
CA MET A 1 31.54 -74.41 24.74
C MET A 1 32.61 -73.57 25.43
N VAL A 2 33.78 -73.24 24.88
CA VAL A 2 34.43 -73.45 23.57
C VAL A 2 35.93 -73.53 23.88
N GLU A 3 36.66 -74.35 23.13
CA GLU A 3 38.09 -74.63 23.31
C GLU A 3 39.02 -73.47 22.86
N PHE A 4 40.14 -73.39 23.58
CA PHE A 4 41.48 -72.86 23.31
C PHE A 4 41.83 -72.35 21.89
N HIS A 5 42.67 -71.31 21.79
CA HIS A 5 44.14 -71.42 21.66
C HIS A 5 44.82 -70.05 21.77
N ARG A 6 45.88 -69.98 22.58
CA ARG A 6 46.90 -68.92 22.52
C ARG A 6 47.87 -69.29 21.40
N GLU A 7 48.12 -68.38 20.47
CA GLU A 7 49.36 -68.32 19.69
C GLU A 7 49.90 -66.88 19.71
N ILE A 8 51.21 -66.79 19.89
CA ILE A 8 52.06 -65.61 20.05
C ILE A 8 52.75 -65.40 18.69
N ASP A 9 52.59 -64.26 18.02
CA ASP A 9 53.57 -63.18 17.74
C ASP A 9 53.36 -62.71 16.26
N PRO A 10 53.86 -61.56 15.75
CA PRO A 10 54.89 -60.68 16.33
C PRO A 10 54.52 -59.18 16.36
N ILE A 11 55.34 -58.43 17.09
CA ILE A 11 55.48 -56.97 17.03
C ILE A 11 55.60 -56.50 15.57
N SER A 12 54.57 -55.84 15.02
CA SER A 12 54.70 -55.05 13.80
C SER A 12 54.83 -53.58 14.17
N ASN A 13 56.05 -53.07 14.08
CA ASN A 13 56.32 -51.65 13.87
C ASN A 13 55.45 -51.16 12.69
N SER A 14 54.34 -50.47 12.96
CA SER A 14 53.72 -49.61 11.96
C SER A 14 54.39 -48.26 12.10
N GLU A 15 55.43 -48.09 11.29
CA GLU A 15 56.13 -46.84 11.04
C GLU A 15 55.13 -45.70 10.84
N ASP A 16 55.46 -44.54 11.39
CA ASP A 16 54.84 -43.26 11.04
C ASP A 16 54.91 -43.06 9.51
N GLU A 17 53.87 -43.47 8.78
CA GLU A 17 53.62 -43.00 7.41
C GLU A 17 53.17 -41.53 7.51
N ALA A 18 54.14 -40.65 7.78
CA ALA A 18 54.04 -39.26 7.38
C ALA A 18 53.89 -39.27 5.85
N GLU A 19 52.66 -39.13 5.36
CA GLU A 19 52.37 -38.92 3.95
C GLU A 19 53.31 -37.81 3.44
N ASP A 20 54.35 -38.19 2.68
CA ASP A 20 55.36 -37.27 2.18
C ASP A 20 54.73 -36.45 1.05
N ILE A 21 53.96 -35.44 1.43
CA ILE A 21 53.40 -34.46 0.51
C ILE A 21 54.58 -33.75 -0.12
N SER A 22 54.87 -34.10 -1.38
CA SER A 22 55.90 -33.47 -2.18
C SER A 22 55.88 -31.95 -1.99
N TYR A 23 57.05 -31.37 -1.73
CA TYR A 23 57.23 -29.93 -1.48
C TYR A 23 56.52 -29.04 -2.51
N ASP A 24 56.45 -29.48 -3.78
CA ASP A 24 55.76 -28.78 -4.84
C ASP A 24 54.23 -28.89 -4.76
N GLU A 25 53.70 -30.04 -4.34
CA GLU A 25 52.27 -30.25 -4.06
C GLU A 25 51.82 -29.37 -2.88
N LEU A 26 52.64 -29.29 -1.82
CA LEU A 26 52.39 -28.42 -0.67
C LEU A 26 52.43 -26.94 -1.08
N LYS A 27 53.44 -26.51 -1.86
CA LYS A 27 53.52 -25.15 -2.41
C LYS A 27 52.29 -24.80 -3.25
N LYS A 28 51.80 -25.73 -4.06
CA LYS A 28 50.62 -25.55 -4.91
C LYS A 28 49.34 -25.41 -4.08
N ARG A 29 49.19 -26.20 -3.01
CA ARG A 29 48.08 -26.06 -2.03
C ARG A 29 48.16 -24.73 -1.29
N MET A 30 49.32 -24.37 -0.76
CA MET A 30 49.54 -23.10 -0.07
C MET A 30 49.29 -21.89 -0.98
N TRP A 31 49.67 -21.95 -2.25
CA TRP A 31 49.39 -20.89 -3.21
C TRP A 31 47.89 -20.77 -3.50
N LYS A 32 47.18 -21.90 -3.70
CA LYS A 32 45.71 -21.92 -3.84
C LYS A 32 45.02 -21.34 -2.60
N ASP A 33 45.48 -21.70 -1.42
CA ASP A 33 44.90 -21.19 -0.17
C ASP A 33 45.24 -19.71 0.05
N ARG A 34 46.44 -19.26 -0.32
CA ARG A 34 46.79 -17.82 -0.32
C ARG A 34 45.89 -17.03 -1.28
N MET A 35 45.61 -17.57 -2.47
CA MET A 35 44.67 -16.96 -3.42
C MET A 35 43.22 -16.97 -2.92
N ARG A 36 42.78 -18.03 -2.23
CA ARG A 36 41.46 -18.06 -1.57
C ARG A 36 41.38 -17.06 -0.43
N LEU A 37 42.40 -17.00 0.41
CA LEU A 37 42.49 -16.07 1.55
C LEU A 37 42.48 -14.62 1.05
N GLN A 38 43.18 -14.34 -0.06
CA GLN A 38 43.16 -13.04 -0.70
C GLN A 38 41.77 -12.70 -1.26
N LYS A 39 41.07 -13.64 -1.91
CA LYS A 39 39.66 -13.45 -2.32
C LYS A 39 38.71 -13.24 -1.14
N PHE A 40 38.90 -13.94 -0.02
CA PHE A 40 38.10 -13.74 1.19
C PHE A 40 38.39 -12.38 1.83
N LYS A 41 39.66 -11.97 1.87
CA LYS A 41 40.07 -10.65 2.36
C LYS A 41 39.57 -9.52 1.46
N GLU A 42 39.54 -9.73 0.15
CA GLU A 42 38.94 -8.80 -0.83
C GLU A 42 37.40 -8.73 -0.71
N LYS A 43 36.72 -9.84 -0.39
CA LYS A 43 35.27 -9.84 -0.08
C LYS A 43 34.93 -9.19 1.27
N LEU A 44 35.83 -9.27 2.24
CA LEU A 44 35.68 -8.62 3.55
C LEU A 44 36.02 -7.13 3.49
N ASN A 45 37.01 -6.75 2.67
CA ASN A 45 37.44 -5.36 2.47
C ASN A 45 36.65 -4.66 1.35
N GLY A 46 35.98 -5.40 0.47
CA GLY A 46 35.24 -4.91 -0.68
C GLY A 46 33.73 -5.08 -0.50
N GLU A 47 33.08 -3.95 -0.23
CA GLU A 47 31.66 -3.66 -0.50
C GLU A 47 30.58 -4.39 0.35
N PRO A 48 30.18 -3.79 1.49
CA PRO A 48 28.84 -4.00 2.08
C PRO A 48 27.70 -3.80 1.06
N GLU A 49 27.95 -3.11 -0.05
CA GLU A 49 27.02 -2.93 -1.16
C GLU A 49 26.69 -4.23 -1.90
N SER A 50 27.60 -5.20 -1.99
CA SER A 50 27.37 -6.47 -2.70
C SER A 50 26.44 -7.41 -1.91
N LEU A 51 26.62 -7.47 -0.58
CA LEU A 51 25.75 -8.19 0.34
C LEU A 51 24.38 -7.52 0.44
N ALA A 52 24.31 -6.19 0.53
CA ALA A 52 23.06 -5.44 0.52
C ALA A 52 22.29 -5.61 -0.80
N LYS A 53 22.98 -5.60 -1.96
CA LYS A 53 22.38 -5.89 -3.27
C LYS A 53 21.87 -7.33 -3.36
N GLN A 54 22.56 -8.30 -2.76
CA GLN A 54 22.13 -9.70 -2.72
C GLN A 54 20.95 -9.93 -1.78
N GLU A 55 20.92 -9.29 -0.61
CA GLU A 55 19.78 -9.30 0.32
C GLU A 55 18.56 -8.61 -0.29
N ASP A 56 18.75 -7.48 -0.97
CA ASP A 56 17.67 -6.79 -1.68
C ASP A 56 17.12 -7.65 -2.84
N ALA A 57 17.98 -8.34 -3.59
CA ALA A 57 17.55 -9.29 -4.61
C ALA A 57 16.79 -10.50 -4.01
N SER A 58 17.20 -10.97 -2.84
CA SER A 58 16.51 -12.03 -2.08
C SER A 58 15.14 -11.56 -1.58
N ARG A 59 15.06 -10.37 -0.98
CA ARG A 59 13.80 -9.73 -0.54
C ARG A 59 12.84 -9.52 -1.71
N ARG A 60 13.34 -9.03 -2.85
CA ARG A 60 12.53 -8.84 -4.09
C ARG A 60 11.92 -10.13 -4.61
N LYS A 61 12.54 -11.30 -4.38
CA LYS A 61 11.99 -12.62 -4.77
C LYS A 61 11.09 -13.25 -3.72
N LYS A 62 11.25 -12.92 -2.42
CA LYS A 62 10.38 -13.42 -1.34
C LYS A 62 8.99 -12.78 -1.38
N MET A 63 8.91 -11.50 -1.70
CA MET A 63 7.65 -10.76 -1.81
C MET A 63 6.65 -11.38 -2.80
N PRO A 64 6.99 -11.66 -4.07
CA PRO A 64 6.06 -12.28 -5.02
C PRO A 64 5.62 -13.67 -4.56
N ARG A 65 6.51 -14.46 -3.93
CA ARG A 65 6.12 -15.79 -3.39
C ARG A 65 5.10 -15.68 -2.26
N ALA A 66 5.25 -14.70 -1.38
CA ALA A 66 4.28 -14.43 -0.33
C ALA A 66 2.95 -13.93 -0.93
N GLN A 67 2.99 -13.11 -1.98
CA GLN A 67 1.80 -12.69 -2.73
C GLN A 67 1.08 -13.88 -3.35
N ASP A 68 1.81 -14.79 -4.00
CA ASP A 68 1.21 -16.00 -4.61
C ASP A 68 0.52 -16.88 -3.56
N ALA A 69 1.12 -17.02 -2.38
CA ALA A 69 0.50 -17.75 -1.27
C ALA A 69 -0.80 -17.08 -0.78
N ILE A 70 -0.81 -15.75 -0.66
CA ILE A 70 -2.00 -14.97 -0.30
C ILE A 70 -3.10 -15.15 -1.36
N LEU A 71 -2.76 -14.99 -2.64
CA LEU A 71 -3.69 -15.17 -3.75
C LEU A 71 -4.28 -16.59 -3.77
N LYS A 72 -3.48 -17.61 -3.48
CA LYS A 72 -3.96 -18.99 -3.36
C LYS A 72 -5.04 -19.14 -2.29
N TYR A 73 -4.83 -18.58 -1.10
CA TYR A 73 -5.85 -18.61 -0.04
C TYR A 73 -7.11 -17.85 -0.43
N MET A 74 -6.95 -16.74 -1.14
CA MET A 74 -8.07 -15.91 -1.56
C MET A 74 -8.94 -16.60 -2.62
N VAL A 75 -8.32 -17.29 -3.59
CA VAL A 75 -9.04 -18.16 -4.54
C VAL A 75 -9.84 -19.23 -3.78
N ASN A 76 -9.23 -19.87 -2.79
CA ASN A 76 -9.90 -20.87 -1.96
C ASN A 76 -11.12 -20.29 -1.22
N ILE A 77 -11.01 -19.09 -0.64
CA ILE A 77 -12.14 -18.41 0.02
C ILE A 77 -13.26 -18.09 -0.98
N MET A 78 -12.92 -17.69 -2.20
CA MET A 78 -13.92 -17.42 -3.25
C MET A 78 -14.62 -18.71 -3.71
N GLU A 79 -13.88 -19.79 -3.92
CA GLU A 79 -14.42 -21.06 -4.43
C GLU A 79 -15.18 -21.85 -3.37
N VAL A 80 -14.61 -21.99 -2.16
CA VAL A 80 -15.16 -22.83 -1.09
C VAL A 80 -16.15 -22.07 -0.22
N CYS A 81 -15.81 -20.84 0.18
CA CYS A 81 -16.66 -20.03 1.07
C CYS A 81 -17.65 -19.14 0.31
N LYS A 82 -17.71 -19.22 -1.03
CA LYS A 82 -18.58 -18.40 -1.89
C LYS A 82 -18.41 -16.90 -1.66
N ALA A 83 -17.22 -16.45 -1.29
CA ALA A 83 -16.95 -15.02 -1.15
C ALA A 83 -17.06 -14.34 -2.52
N GLN A 84 -17.75 -13.20 -2.57
CA GLN A 84 -18.01 -12.47 -3.82
C GLN A 84 -16.80 -11.67 -4.32
N GLY A 85 -15.84 -11.43 -3.44
CA GLY A 85 -14.59 -10.73 -3.76
C GLY A 85 -13.78 -10.47 -2.50
N PHE A 86 -12.53 -10.04 -2.68
CA PHE A 86 -11.64 -9.66 -1.59
C PHE A 86 -10.75 -8.49 -2.03
N VAL A 87 -10.29 -7.73 -1.05
CA VAL A 87 -9.40 -6.58 -1.24
C VAL A 87 -8.20 -6.77 -0.33
N TYR A 88 -6.98 -6.68 -0.89
CA TYR A 88 -5.77 -6.62 -0.08
C TYR A 88 -4.75 -5.66 -0.69
N GLY A 89 -4.08 -4.92 0.19
CA GLY A 89 -3.03 -3.97 -0.16
C GLY A 89 -1.76 -4.31 0.59
N ILE A 90 -0.62 -4.13 -0.06
CA ILE A 90 0.69 -4.27 0.59
C ILE A 90 1.30 -2.89 0.73
N VAL A 91 1.46 -2.43 1.97
CA VAL A 91 2.17 -1.20 2.30
C VAL A 91 3.58 -1.57 2.77
N PRO A 92 4.63 -1.32 1.97
CA PRO A 92 6.00 -1.50 2.41
C PRO A 92 6.37 -0.40 3.40
N GLU A 93 7.49 -0.57 4.13
CA GLU A 93 8.00 0.43 5.08
C GLU A 93 8.20 1.84 4.48
N LYS A 94 8.38 1.92 3.15
CA LYS A 94 8.46 3.19 2.40
C LYS A 94 7.10 3.90 2.24
N GLY A 95 6.02 3.35 2.77
CA GLY A 95 4.67 3.93 2.81
C GLY A 95 3.89 3.93 1.50
N LYS A 96 4.51 3.62 0.35
CA LYS A 96 3.82 3.59 -0.95
C LYS A 96 3.18 2.22 -1.20
N PRO A 97 1.84 2.10 -1.26
CA PRO A 97 1.18 0.81 -1.49
C PRO A 97 1.60 0.21 -2.83
N VAL A 98 1.97 -1.09 -2.81
CA VAL A 98 2.41 -1.84 -4.00
C VAL A 98 1.22 -2.35 -4.80
N THR A 99 0.10 -2.63 -4.13
CA THR A 99 -1.15 -3.09 -4.74
C THR A 99 -2.29 -2.22 -4.23
N GLY A 100 -3.05 -1.63 -5.16
CA GLY A 100 -4.22 -0.80 -4.85
C GLY A 100 -5.50 -1.65 -4.82
N SER A 101 -6.37 -1.34 -3.86
CA SER A 101 -7.66 -2.01 -3.60
C SER A 101 -8.56 -2.16 -4.84
N SER A 102 -8.46 -1.18 -5.75
CA SER A 102 -9.30 -1.08 -6.94
C SER A 102 -8.85 -2.00 -8.06
N ASN A 103 -7.57 -2.36 -8.15
CA ASN A 103 -7.05 -3.08 -9.32
C ASN A 103 -7.54 -4.53 -9.38
N SER A 104 -7.73 -5.20 -8.24
CA SER A 104 -8.20 -6.59 -8.18
C SER A 104 -9.69 -6.74 -8.46
N LEU A 105 -10.52 -5.79 -8.02
CA LEU A 105 -11.98 -5.85 -8.19
C LEU A 105 -12.50 -5.11 -9.43
N ARG A 106 -11.67 -4.31 -10.12
CA ARG A 106 -12.10 -3.51 -11.27
C ARG A 106 -12.81 -4.32 -12.35
N HIS A 107 -12.28 -5.50 -12.68
CA HIS A 107 -12.88 -6.38 -13.69
C HIS A 107 -14.24 -6.92 -13.21
N TRP A 108 -14.34 -7.33 -11.95
CA TRP A 108 -15.60 -7.78 -11.36
C TRP A 108 -16.65 -6.65 -11.31
N TRP A 109 -16.26 -5.45 -10.87
CA TRP A 109 -17.15 -4.27 -10.87
C TRP A 109 -17.64 -3.88 -12.26
N LYS A 110 -16.76 -3.95 -13.26
CA LYS A 110 -17.10 -3.55 -14.63
C LYS A 110 -17.95 -4.59 -15.36
N GLU A 111 -17.60 -5.87 -15.24
CA GLU A 111 -18.22 -6.92 -16.06
C GLU A 111 -19.37 -7.66 -15.36
N LYS A 112 -19.26 -7.89 -14.05
CA LYS A 112 -20.28 -8.63 -13.29
C LYS A 112 -21.28 -7.71 -12.61
N VAL A 113 -20.80 -6.75 -11.83
CA VAL A 113 -21.66 -5.78 -11.13
C VAL A 113 -22.17 -4.70 -12.08
N ARG A 114 -21.56 -4.56 -13.28
CA ARG A 114 -21.90 -3.53 -14.27
C ARG A 114 -22.20 -2.20 -13.60
N PHE A 115 -21.33 -1.77 -12.68
CA PHE A 115 -21.63 -0.69 -11.74
C PHE A 115 -22.09 0.59 -12.46
N ASP A 116 -21.52 0.90 -13.62
CA ASP A 116 -21.91 2.05 -14.45
C ASP A 116 -23.41 2.04 -14.87
N GLN A 117 -24.04 0.88 -14.89
CA GLN A 117 -25.43 0.68 -15.30
C GLN A 117 -26.34 0.36 -14.11
N ASP A 118 -25.87 -0.45 -13.18
CA ASP A 118 -26.65 -0.89 -12.01
C ASP A 118 -26.66 0.19 -10.91
N ALA A 119 -25.60 0.99 -10.77
CA ALA A 119 -25.54 2.04 -9.74
C ALA A 119 -26.53 3.18 -9.99
N PRO A 120 -26.69 3.74 -11.20
CA PRO A 120 -27.72 4.75 -11.45
C PRO A 120 -29.14 4.24 -11.18
N LEU A 121 -29.43 2.98 -11.50
CA LEU A 121 -30.74 2.36 -11.23
C LEU A 121 -30.98 2.19 -9.74
N ALA A 122 -30.01 1.64 -9.01
CA ALA A 122 -30.10 1.54 -7.55
C ALA A 122 -30.26 2.92 -6.90
N ILE A 123 -29.50 3.93 -7.35
CA ILE A 123 -29.65 5.31 -6.86
C ILE A 123 -31.08 5.81 -7.15
N ALA A 124 -31.61 5.60 -8.36
CA ALA A 124 -32.98 5.98 -8.71
C ALA A 124 -34.05 5.28 -7.87
N ASP A 125 -33.80 4.06 -7.39
CA ASP A 125 -34.71 3.34 -6.49
C ASP A 125 -34.62 3.85 -5.04
N PHE A 126 -33.42 4.23 -4.59
CA PHE A 126 -33.19 4.75 -3.24
C PHE A 126 -33.59 6.23 -3.09
N LEU A 127 -33.46 7.05 -4.14
CA LEU A 127 -33.80 8.48 -4.10
C LEU A 127 -35.26 8.74 -3.64
N PRO A 128 -36.29 8.04 -4.15
CA PRO A 128 -37.67 8.16 -3.68
C PRO A 128 -37.90 7.67 -2.23
N VAL A 129 -37.05 6.77 -1.73
CA VAL A 129 -37.12 6.31 -0.33
C VAL A 129 -36.58 7.39 0.61
N LEU A 130 -35.55 8.11 0.19
CA LEU A 130 -35.07 9.30 0.88
C LEU A 130 -36.15 10.39 0.86
N ASP A 131 -36.76 10.65 -0.30
CA ASP A 131 -37.80 11.66 -0.50
C ASP A 131 -39.09 11.40 0.32
N ARG A 132 -39.57 10.15 0.39
CA ARG A 132 -40.78 9.79 1.19
C ARG A 132 -40.60 9.90 2.70
N GLY A 133 -39.37 9.89 3.21
CA GLY A 133 -39.06 10.14 4.62
C GLY A 133 -38.82 11.62 4.95
N SER A 134 -38.81 12.50 3.95
CA SER A 134 -38.34 13.87 4.08
C SER A 134 -39.06 14.82 3.13
N HIS A 135 -40.22 15.31 3.56
CA HIS A 135 -40.91 16.43 2.91
C HIS A 135 -40.10 17.77 2.92
N GLU A 136 -38.83 17.76 3.37
CA GLU A 136 -37.91 18.89 3.44
C GLU A 136 -36.46 18.44 3.21
N LEU A 137 -36.13 17.93 2.02
CA LEU A 137 -34.72 17.78 1.61
C LEU A 137 -34.14 19.16 1.28
N ASP A 138 -33.95 20.01 2.29
CA ASP A 138 -32.95 21.07 2.17
C ASP A 138 -31.57 20.38 2.23
N PRO A 139 -30.71 20.43 1.18
CA PRO A 139 -29.41 19.73 1.18
C PRO A 139 -28.51 20.10 2.37
N SER A 140 -28.81 21.24 2.96
CA SER A 140 -28.46 21.73 4.29
C SER A 140 -28.54 20.71 5.43
N SER A 141 -29.62 19.92 5.50
CA SER A 141 -29.94 19.01 6.60
C SER A 141 -28.88 17.92 6.77
N TYR A 142 -28.20 17.53 5.69
CA TYR A 142 -27.25 16.42 5.67
C TYR A 142 -25.78 16.84 5.65
N MET A 143 -25.50 18.15 5.63
CA MET A 143 -24.12 18.65 5.55
C MET A 143 -23.25 18.23 6.74
N HIS A 144 -23.86 18.05 7.91
CA HIS A 144 -23.17 17.57 9.10
C HIS A 144 -22.62 16.13 8.94
N MET A 145 -23.28 15.27 8.15
CA MET A 145 -22.83 13.88 7.91
C MET A 145 -21.54 13.81 7.09
N LEU A 146 -21.18 14.88 6.36
CA LEU A 146 -19.87 14.96 5.70
C LEU A 146 -18.73 14.89 6.72
N TYR A 147 -18.98 15.25 7.98
CA TYR A 147 -17.99 15.13 9.04
C TYR A 147 -17.64 13.67 9.38
N ASP A 148 -18.52 12.71 9.12
CA ASP A 148 -18.28 11.28 9.38
C ASP A 148 -17.26 10.67 8.42
N LEU A 149 -17.04 11.32 7.27
CA LEU A 149 -16.04 10.90 6.31
C LEU A 149 -14.62 11.12 6.86
N GLN A 150 -13.71 10.21 6.51
CA GLN A 150 -12.30 10.34 6.86
C GLN A 150 -11.68 11.56 6.16
N ASP A 151 -10.72 12.21 6.84
CA ASP A 151 -10.05 13.42 6.32
C ASP A 151 -9.38 13.19 4.95
N ILE A 152 -8.80 12.01 4.75
CA ILE A 152 -8.19 11.63 3.47
C ILE A 152 -9.23 11.52 2.35
N THR A 153 -10.39 10.95 2.66
CA THR A 153 -11.52 10.79 1.74
C THR A 153 -12.09 12.14 1.34
N LEU A 154 -12.26 13.04 2.31
CA LEU A 154 -12.70 14.42 2.05
C LEU A 154 -11.73 15.15 1.10
N GLY A 155 -10.41 15.02 1.32
CA GLY A 155 -9.40 15.61 0.44
C GLY A 155 -9.42 15.04 -0.97
N SER A 156 -9.65 13.74 -1.11
CA SER A 156 -9.80 13.07 -2.41
C SER A 156 -11.07 13.49 -3.15
N LEU A 157 -12.21 13.58 -2.46
CA LEU A 157 -13.48 14.04 -3.03
C LEU A 157 -13.37 15.47 -3.55
N LEU A 158 -12.78 16.38 -2.76
CA LEU A 158 -12.51 17.74 -3.19
C LEU A 158 -11.65 17.80 -4.46
N SER A 159 -10.55 17.04 -4.47
CA SER A 159 -9.63 17.02 -5.61
C SER A 159 -10.30 16.52 -6.90
N ALA A 160 -11.25 15.58 -6.78
CA ALA A 160 -12.05 15.10 -7.89
C ALA A 160 -13.09 16.13 -8.35
N LEU A 161 -13.89 16.67 -7.42
CA LEU A 161 -15.06 17.49 -7.75
C LEU A 161 -14.70 18.92 -8.17
N MET A 162 -13.66 19.54 -7.58
CA MET A 162 -13.29 20.94 -7.86
C MET A 162 -12.90 21.20 -9.32
N GLN A 163 -12.49 20.16 -10.05
CA GLN A 163 -12.18 20.26 -11.48
C GLN A 163 -13.43 20.35 -12.36
N HIS A 164 -14.56 19.89 -11.86
CA HIS A 164 -15.86 19.90 -12.54
C HIS A 164 -16.71 21.13 -12.20
N CYS A 165 -16.33 21.90 -11.17
CA CYS A 165 -16.99 23.17 -10.85
C CYS A 165 -16.87 24.18 -12.02
N ILE A 166 -17.85 25.07 -12.12
CA ILE A 166 -17.88 26.16 -13.10
C ILE A 166 -17.83 27.51 -12.33
N PRO A 167 -16.76 28.32 -12.44
CA PRO A 167 -15.51 28.07 -13.17
C PRO A 167 -14.62 27.03 -12.46
N PRO A 168 -13.80 26.26 -13.20
CA PRO A 168 -12.98 25.21 -12.61
C PRO A 168 -11.85 25.80 -11.77
N GLN A 169 -11.49 25.15 -10.65
CA GLN A 169 -10.52 25.69 -9.70
C GLN A 169 -9.15 26.00 -10.34
N ARG A 170 -8.75 25.25 -11.37
CA ARG A 170 -7.49 25.47 -12.11
C ARG A 170 -7.35 26.88 -12.71
N LYS A 171 -8.45 27.62 -12.93
CA LYS A 171 -8.44 29.01 -13.41
C LYS A 171 -8.02 30.01 -12.32
N PHE A 172 -7.93 29.58 -11.07
CA PHE A 172 -7.62 30.40 -9.90
C PHE A 172 -6.34 29.89 -9.23
N PRO A 173 -5.14 30.25 -9.71
CA PRO A 173 -3.90 29.74 -9.15
C PRO A 173 -3.76 30.11 -7.66
N LEU A 174 -3.45 29.12 -6.82
CA LEU A 174 -3.29 29.31 -5.36
C LEU A 174 -2.26 30.40 -5.00
N LYS A 175 -1.24 30.62 -5.86
CA LYS A 175 -0.22 31.66 -5.67
C LYS A 175 -0.80 33.08 -5.71
N MET A 176 -1.91 33.29 -6.41
CA MET A 176 -2.57 34.58 -6.50
C MET A 176 -3.47 34.87 -5.29
N GLY A 177 -3.75 33.85 -4.45
CA GLY A 177 -4.58 34.01 -3.25
C GLY A 177 -6.06 34.30 -3.50
N LEU A 178 -6.47 34.45 -4.77
CA LEU A 178 -7.86 34.71 -5.15
C LEU A 178 -8.61 33.38 -5.32
N PRO A 179 -9.59 33.08 -4.45
CA PRO A 179 -10.39 31.88 -4.60
C PRO A 179 -11.41 32.01 -5.74
N PRO A 180 -11.92 30.89 -6.27
CA PRO A 180 -13.06 30.90 -7.17
C PRO A 180 -14.34 31.41 -6.46
N PRO A 181 -15.36 31.88 -7.20
CA PRO A 181 -16.56 32.49 -6.64
C PRO A 181 -17.42 31.52 -5.80
N TRP A 182 -17.28 30.22 -6.00
CA TRP A 182 -17.97 29.18 -5.22
C TRP A 182 -17.19 28.75 -3.97
N TRP A 183 -16.01 29.32 -3.73
CA TRP A 183 -15.26 29.04 -2.50
C TRP A 183 -15.98 29.70 -1.32
N PRO A 184 -16.17 28.98 -0.20
CA PRO A 184 -16.99 29.49 0.87
C PRO A 184 -16.34 30.66 1.62
N SER A 185 -17.12 31.71 1.90
CA SER A 185 -16.74 32.95 2.56
C SER A 185 -17.18 33.04 4.03
N GLY A 186 -18.11 32.21 4.48
CA GLY A 186 -18.64 32.28 5.84
C GLY A 186 -19.98 33.00 5.96
N GLU A 187 -20.47 33.58 4.87
CA GLU A 187 -21.68 34.41 4.82
C GLU A 187 -22.86 33.68 4.16
N GLU A 188 -22.70 32.40 3.85
CA GLU A 188 -23.71 31.63 3.17
C GLU A 188 -24.93 31.34 4.04
N LEU A 189 -26.12 31.26 3.43
CA LEU A 189 -27.36 30.94 4.14
C LEU A 189 -27.34 29.55 4.80
N TRP A 190 -26.55 28.62 4.24
CA TRP A 190 -26.34 27.28 4.78
C TRP A 190 -25.20 27.22 5.81
N TRP A 191 -24.58 28.35 6.11
CA TRP A 191 -23.52 28.43 7.11
C TRP A 191 -24.05 28.06 8.50
N GLY A 192 -23.38 27.14 9.17
CA GLY A 192 -23.78 26.55 10.45
C GLY A 192 -24.48 25.20 10.34
N GLN A 193 -24.90 24.80 9.15
CA GLN A 193 -25.46 23.46 8.92
C GLN A 193 -24.36 22.41 8.72
N GLN A 194 -23.10 22.83 8.62
CA GLN A 194 -21.93 21.93 8.54
C GLN A 194 -21.47 21.39 9.92
N GLY A 195 -22.31 21.57 10.95
CA GLY A 195 -22.03 21.16 12.33
C GLY A 195 -20.82 21.90 12.93
N ILE A 196 -19.99 21.18 13.68
CA ILE A 196 -18.78 21.72 14.35
C ILE A 196 -17.74 22.33 13.40
N SER A 197 -17.91 22.15 12.09
CA SER A 197 -17.02 22.76 11.09
C SER A 197 -17.17 24.29 11.05
N GLN A 198 -18.35 24.83 11.40
CA GLN A 198 -18.62 26.27 11.42
C GLN A 198 -17.70 27.03 12.39
N GLU A 199 -17.37 26.43 13.54
CA GLU A 199 -16.57 27.06 14.61
C GLU A 199 -15.16 27.45 14.15
N HIS A 200 -14.68 26.84 13.06
CA HIS A 200 -13.36 27.07 12.49
C HIS A 200 -13.30 28.24 11.51
N GLY A 201 -14.43 28.91 11.26
CA GLY A 201 -14.53 30.05 10.35
C GLY A 201 -14.31 29.70 8.87
N PRO A 202 -14.23 30.73 8.01
CA PRO A 202 -14.05 30.53 6.58
C PRO A 202 -12.73 29.85 6.23
N PRO A 203 -12.74 28.88 5.31
CA PRO A 203 -11.55 28.10 4.99
C PRO A 203 -10.56 28.91 4.15
N PRO A 204 -9.25 28.86 4.46
CA PRO A 204 -8.23 29.55 3.68
C PRO A 204 -8.09 28.93 2.29
N TYR A 205 -7.82 29.74 1.27
CA TYR A 205 -7.64 29.24 -0.10
C TYR A 205 -6.31 28.48 -0.25
N ARG A 206 -6.36 27.15 -0.10
CA ARG A 206 -5.21 26.23 -0.13
C ARG A 206 -5.54 24.93 -0.86
N LYS A 207 -4.54 24.07 -1.08
CA LYS A 207 -4.79 22.74 -1.67
C LYS A 207 -5.69 21.92 -0.73
N PRO A 208 -6.54 21.03 -1.26
CA PRO A 208 -7.40 20.18 -0.45
C PRO A 208 -6.67 19.45 0.67
N HIS A 209 -5.48 18.91 0.41
CA HIS A 209 -4.69 18.17 1.40
C HIS A 209 -4.06 19.05 2.49
N ASP A 210 -3.93 20.36 2.24
CA ASP A 210 -3.36 21.33 3.20
C ASP A 210 -4.43 21.93 4.13
N LEU A 211 -5.71 21.60 3.90
CA LEU A 211 -6.83 22.02 4.73
C LEU A 211 -7.02 21.08 5.92
N LYS A 212 -7.46 21.63 7.06
CA LYS A 212 -7.96 20.86 8.19
C LYS A 212 -9.29 20.18 7.82
N LYS A 213 -9.63 19.10 8.53
CA LYS A 213 -10.86 18.32 8.28
C LYS A 213 -12.13 19.19 8.24
N SER A 214 -12.32 20.06 9.22
CA SER A 214 -13.45 20.99 9.28
C SER A 214 -13.55 21.87 8.04
N TRP A 215 -12.44 22.48 7.62
CA TRP A 215 -12.40 23.25 6.38
C TRP A 215 -12.67 22.41 5.14
N LYS A 216 -12.19 21.16 5.07
CA LYS A 216 -12.52 20.26 3.96
C LYS A 216 -14.02 19.98 3.89
N VAL A 217 -14.68 19.76 5.03
CA VAL A 217 -16.14 19.57 5.12
C VAL A 217 -16.86 20.81 4.58
N THR A 218 -16.49 22.00 5.04
CA THR A 218 -17.11 23.26 4.60
C THR A 218 -16.91 23.51 3.10
N VAL A 219 -15.71 23.30 2.57
CA VAL A 219 -15.45 23.46 1.12
C VAL A 219 -16.20 22.39 0.33
N LEU A 220 -16.28 21.15 0.81
CA LEU A 220 -16.98 20.07 0.12
C LEU A 220 -18.49 20.34 0.08
N ALA A 221 -19.06 20.83 1.18
CA ALA A 221 -20.45 21.28 1.24
C ALA A 221 -20.74 22.38 0.21
N ALA A 222 -19.87 23.40 0.10
CA ALA A 222 -19.98 24.44 -0.92
C ALA A 222 -19.91 23.87 -2.35
N VAL A 223 -18.95 22.97 -2.60
CA VAL A 223 -18.78 22.32 -3.91
C VAL A 223 -20.00 21.47 -4.27
N ILE A 224 -20.58 20.72 -3.33
CA ILE A 224 -21.79 19.92 -3.59
C ILE A 224 -22.97 20.83 -3.94
N LYS A 225 -23.20 21.90 -3.16
CA LYS A 225 -24.27 22.88 -3.45
C LYS A 225 -24.05 23.61 -4.78
N HIS A 226 -22.79 23.80 -5.20
CA HIS A 226 -22.46 24.46 -6.46
C HIS A 226 -22.64 23.56 -7.70
N VAL A 227 -22.43 22.25 -7.53
CA VAL A 227 -22.53 21.26 -8.62
C VAL A 227 -23.95 20.67 -8.73
N SER A 228 -24.74 20.73 -7.65
CA SER A 228 -26.16 20.35 -7.63
C SER A 228 -27.02 21.41 -8.32
#